data_AF-A0AAV6GTP2-F1
#
_entry.id   AF-A0AAV6GTP2-F1
#
_cell.length_a   1.000
_cell.length_b   1.000
_cell.length_c   1.000
_cell.angle_alpha   90.00
_cell.angle_beta   90.00
_cell.angle_gamma   90.00
#
_symmetry.space_group_name_H-M   'P 1'
#
loop_
_entity.id
_entity.type
_entity.pdbx_description
1 polymer ?
#
loop_
_entity_poly.entity_id
_entity_poly.type
_entity_poly.pdbx_seq_one_letter_code
_entity_poly.pdbx_strand_id
1 'polypeptide(L)'
;MCCKQKKTFEELQDRAKRACGKEIDYIFKGTVQEIQPSSATDVFNIKVDSMLKSGTDGRMINGTERLFIAHTTCRDKMDLQVTKSYLIMGAKQDVHKVKDGYQFVFGDKTWIEYWPKETEGQKPEFSEQFQQLHVLAFELMNFGCSF
;
A
#
# COMPACT_ATOMS: atom_id res chain seq x y z
N MET A 1 -11.52 11.24 7.04
CA MET A 1 -10.83 11.68 5.79
C MET A 1 -10.42 10.43 5.03
N CYS A 2 -10.29 10.49 3.70
CA CYS A 2 -9.89 9.36 2.87
C CYS A 2 -8.39 9.41 2.55
N CYS A 3 -7.70 8.27 2.45
CA CYS A 3 -6.44 8.23 1.73
C CYS A 3 -6.69 8.48 0.24
N LYS A 4 -5.86 9.34 -0.34
CA LYS A 4 -5.83 9.61 -1.78
C LYS A 4 -4.60 8.92 -2.37
N GLN A 5 -4.77 8.25 -3.51
CA GLN A 5 -3.64 7.71 -4.26
C GLN A 5 -2.71 8.84 -4.69
N LYS A 6 -1.41 8.65 -4.42
CA LYS A 6 -0.36 9.57 -4.83
C LYS A 6 -0.03 9.32 -6.29
N LYS A 7 -0.04 10.40 -7.09
CA LYS A 7 0.12 10.32 -8.55
C LYS A 7 1.06 11.40 -9.10
N THR A 8 1.11 12.56 -8.45
CA THR A 8 1.95 13.68 -8.91
C THR A 8 3.38 13.53 -8.42
N PHE A 9 4.34 14.09 -9.16
CA PHE A 9 5.75 14.03 -8.79
C PHE A 9 5.99 14.58 -7.38
N GLU A 10 5.38 15.73 -7.05
CA GLU A 10 5.48 16.38 -5.74
C GLU A 10 4.96 15.51 -4.60
N GLU A 11 3.86 14.78 -4.84
CA GLU A 11 3.30 13.84 -3.87
C GLU A 11 4.23 12.66 -3.58
N LEU A 12 5.06 12.26 -4.56
CA LEU A 12 5.90 11.07 -4.49
C LEU A 12 7.27 11.33 -3.86
N GLN A 13 7.75 12.57 -3.83
CA GLN A 13 9.07 12.92 -3.28
C GLN A 13 9.26 12.50 -1.81
N ASP A 14 8.19 12.53 -1.02
CA ASP A 14 8.24 12.21 0.41
C ASP A 14 8.13 10.70 0.71
N ARG A 15 8.06 9.83 -0.30
CA ARG A 15 7.80 8.39 -0.13
C ARG A 15 8.78 7.71 0.84
N ALA A 16 10.08 7.93 0.66
CA ALA A 16 11.11 7.30 1.49
C ALA A 16 11.06 7.82 2.94
N LYS A 17 10.89 9.13 3.12
CA LYS A 17 10.70 9.75 4.43
C LYS A 17 9.46 9.21 5.12
N ARG A 18 8.36 9.03 4.38
CA ARG A 18 7.11 8.46 4.89
C ARG A 18 7.29 7.03 5.34
N ALA A 19 7.95 6.18 4.54
CA ALA A 19 8.22 4.78 4.86
C ALA A 19 8.87 4.60 6.23
N CYS A 20 9.79 5.51 6.58
CA CYS A 20 10.51 5.50 7.85
C CYS A 20 9.84 6.30 8.98
N GLY A 21 8.61 6.76 8.79
CA GLY A 21 7.80 7.32 9.86
C GLY A 21 7.57 6.32 11.00
N LYS A 22 7.70 6.78 12.25
CA LYS A 22 7.53 5.95 13.46
C LYS A 22 6.13 5.33 13.57
N GLU A 23 5.14 5.98 12.96
CA GLU A 23 3.75 5.54 12.93
C GLU A 23 3.48 4.44 11.90
N ILE A 24 4.36 4.28 10.90
CA ILE A 24 4.20 3.26 9.85
C ILE A 24 4.49 1.89 10.44
N ASP A 25 3.49 1.02 10.39
CA ASP A 25 3.54 -0.33 10.93
C ASP A 25 4.02 -1.32 9.88
N TYR A 26 3.47 -1.24 8.68
CA TYR A 26 3.78 -2.16 7.58
C TYR A 26 3.99 -1.42 6.26
N ILE A 27 4.77 -2.05 5.39
CA ILE A 27 5.03 -1.59 4.01
C ILE A 27 5.08 -2.83 3.11
N PHE A 28 4.28 -2.85 2.06
CA PHE A 28 4.34 -3.92 1.06
C PHE A 28 3.94 -3.44 -0.33
N LYS A 29 4.42 -4.16 -1.35
CA LYS A 29 3.81 -4.17 -2.69
C LYS A 29 2.69 -5.20 -2.68
N GLY A 30 1.49 -4.81 -3.08
CA GLY A 30 0.35 -5.73 -3.16
C GLY A 30 -0.54 -5.52 -4.37
N THR A 31 -1.16 -6.59 -4.82
CA THR A 31 -2.06 -6.61 -5.97
C THR A 31 -3.49 -6.82 -5.53
N VAL A 32 -4.39 -5.94 -5.99
CA VAL A 32 -5.82 -6.02 -5.71
C VAL A 32 -6.39 -7.22 -6.45
N GLN A 33 -6.85 -8.23 -5.71
CA GLN A 33 -7.48 -9.44 -6.26
C GLN A 33 -8.97 -9.22 -6.51
N GLU A 34 -9.64 -8.54 -5.57
CA GLU A 34 -11.08 -8.33 -5.61
C GLU A 34 -11.45 -7.04 -4.88
N ILE A 35 -12.50 -6.38 -5.36
CA ILE A 35 -13.16 -5.29 -4.66
C ILE A 35 -14.62 -5.67 -4.51
N GLN A 36 -15.08 -5.83 -3.27
CA GLN A 36 -16.45 -6.17 -2.91
C GLN A 36 -17.15 -4.88 -2.44
N PRO A 37 -17.95 -4.23 -3.30
CA PRO A 37 -18.63 -3.01 -2.93
C PRO A 37 -19.78 -3.28 -1.96
N SER A 38 -20.02 -2.35 -1.03
CA SER A 38 -21.24 -2.37 -0.21
C SER A 38 -21.91 -0.99 -0.15
N SER A 39 -22.97 -0.87 0.65
CA SER A 39 -23.69 0.39 0.84
C SER A 39 -22.91 1.43 1.65
N ALA A 40 -21.99 1.01 2.53
CA ALA A 40 -21.27 1.91 3.44
C ALA A 40 -19.74 1.72 3.42
N THR A 41 -19.28 0.47 3.29
CA THR A 41 -17.86 0.14 3.39
C THR A 41 -17.47 -0.91 2.35
N ASP A 42 -16.55 -0.58 1.45
CA ASP A 42 -16.02 -1.56 0.50
C ASP A 42 -14.95 -2.41 1.14
N VAL A 43 -14.87 -3.65 0.71
CA VAL A 43 -13.80 -4.59 1.10
C VAL A 43 -12.88 -4.82 -0.09
N PHE A 44 -11.58 -4.64 0.12
CA PHE A 44 -10.53 -4.84 -0.86
C PHE A 44 -9.73 -6.06 -0.45
N ASN A 45 -9.75 -7.11 -1.26
CA ASN A 45 -8.86 -8.25 -1.07
C ASN A 45 -7.54 -7.97 -1.78
N ILE A 46 -6.45 -7.89 -1.03
CA ILE A 46 -5.13 -7.54 -1.53
C ILE A 46 -4.16 -8.68 -1.23
N LYS A 47 -3.54 -9.20 -2.29
CA LYS A 47 -2.46 -10.16 -2.19
C LYS A 47 -1.14 -9.42 -1.95
N VAL A 48 -0.38 -9.86 -0.97
CA VAL A 48 0.95 -9.32 -0.68
C VAL A 48 1.94 -9.95 -1.66
N ASP A 49 2.45 -9.17 -2.61
CA ASP A 49 3.43 -9.64 -3.59
C ASP A 49 4.85 -9.58 -3.03
N SER A 50 5.16 -8.51 -2.29
CA SER A 50 6.49 -8.31 -1.68
C SER A 50 6.37 -7.52 -0.39
N MET A 51 6.71 -8.16 0.72
CA MET A 51 6.78 -7.56 2.04
C MET A 51 8.08 -6.76 2.18
N LEU A 52 7.96 -5.45 2.43
CA LEU A 52 9.10 -4.53 2.56
C LEU A 52 9.39 -4.21 4.03
N LYS A 53 8.34 -4.16 4.86
CA LYS A 53 8.42 -3.99 6.32
C LYS A 53 7.26 -4.74 6.97
N SER A 54 7.60 -5.75 7.79
CA SER A 54 6.62 -6.48 8.59
C SER A 54 6.09 -5.62 9.72
N GLY A 55 4.77 -5.68 9.96
CA GLY A 55 4.10 -4.92 11.01
C GLY A 55 3.48 -5.79 12.09
N THR A 56 2.40 -5.28 12.68
CA THR A 56 1.69 -5.89 13.81
C THR A 56 1.11 -7.27 13.48
N ASP A 57 0.64 -7.47 12.24
CA ASP A 57 0.26 -8.81 11.77
C ASP A 57 1.47 -9.60 11.27
N GLY A 58 2.10 -10.36 12.17
CA GLY A 58 3.23 -11.23 11.83
C GLY A 58 2.91 -12.36 10.84
N ARG A 59 1.64 -12.61 10.51
CA ARG A 59 1.24 -13.57 9.47
C ARG A 59 1.19 -12.92 8.09
N MET A 60 1.34 -11.60 7.99
CA MET A 60 1.29 -10.89 6.70
C MET A 60 2.65 -11.04 6.03
N ILE A 61 2.73 -12.00 5.11
CA ILE A 61 3.95 -12.36 4.37
C ILE A 61 3.64 -12.52 2.88
N ASN A 62 4.67 -12.65 2.05
CA ASN A 62 4.52 -12.82 0.60
C ASN A 62 3.58 -13.98 0.27
N GLY A 63 2.69 -13.76 -0.69
CA GLY A 63 1.69 -14.72 -1.14
C GLY A 63 0.41 -14.77 -0.30
N THR A 64 0.39 -14.17 0.89
CA THR A 64 -0.83 -14.11 1.71
C THR A 64 -1.75 -12.98 1.26
N GLU A 65 -3.04 -13.13 1.58
CA GLU A 65 -4.08 -12.14 1.27
C GLU A 65 -4.54 -11.40 2.52
N ARG A 66 -4.89 -10.13 2.38
CA ARG A 66 -5.44 -9.30 3.45
C ARG A 66 -6.64 -8.51 2.97
N LEU A 67 -7.64 -8.45 3.85
CA LEU A 67 -8.84 -7.67 3.65
C LEU A 67 -8.62 -6.27 4.22
N PHE A 68 -8.71 -5.28 3.34
CA PHE A 68 -8.72 -3.88 3.67
C PHE A 68 -10.14 -3.33 3.52
N ILE A 69 -10.48 -2.34 4.34
CA ILE A 69 -11.78 -1.68 4.27
C ILE A 69 -11.64 -0.17 4.09
N ALA A 70 -12.57 0.41 3.34
CA ALA A 70 -12.69 1.86 3.20
C ALA A 70 -14.16 2.28 3.04
N HIS A 71 -14.49 3.49 3.45
CA HIS A 71 -15.81 4.05 3.19
C HIS A 71 -16.05 4.25 1.69
N THR A 72 -17.27 4.02 1.20
CA THR A 72 -17.61 4.09 -0.24
C THR A 72 -17.30 5.45 -0.88
N THR A 73 -17.36 6.53 -0.11
CA THR A 73 -17.00 7.89 -0.57
C THR A 73 -15.51 8.07 -0.87
N CYS A 74 -14.67 7.09 -0.54
CA CYS A 74 -13.23 7.12 -0.79
C CYS A 74 -12.82 6.45 -2.10
N ARG A 75 -13.73 5.75 -2.79
CA ARG A 75 -13.47 5.01 -4.04
C ARG A 75 -12.67 5.84 -5.05
N ASP A 76 -13.18 7.00 -5.43
CA ASP A 76 -12.57 7.85 -6.47
C ASP A 76 -11.22 8.42 -6.05
N LYS A 77 -11.02 8.66 -4.75
CA LYS A 77 -9.75 9.19 -4.23
C LYS A 77 -8.66 8.12 -4.20
N MET A 78 -9.04 6.88 -3.87
CA MET A 78 -8.11 5.77 -3.82
C MET A 78 -7.84 5.20 -5.21
N ASP A 79 -8.83 5.19 -6.12
CA ASP A 79 -8.72 4.71 -7.50
C ASP A 79 -7.94 3.37 -7.60
N LEU A 80 -8.29 2.45 -6.69
CA LEU A 80 -7.76 1.10 -6.69
C LEU A 80 -8.48 0.28 -7.75
N GLN A 81 -7.72 -0.50 -8.52
CA GLN A 81 -8.25 -1.28 -9.62
C GLN A 81 -7.80 -2.73 -9.48
N VAL A 82 -8.72 -3.66 -9.75
CA VAL A 82 -8.43 -5.09 -9.74
C VAL A 82 -7.30 -5.39 -10.72
N THR A 83 -6.43 -6.34 -10.36
CA THR A 83 -5.20 -6.75 -11.09
C THR A 83 -4.05 -5.73 -11.10
N LYS A 84 -4.24 -4.52 -10.57
CA LYS A 84 -3.16 -3.54 -10.43
C LYS A 84 -2.42 -3.72 -9.11
N SER A 85 -1.13 -3.43 -9.14
CA SER A 85 -0.24 -3.48 -7.99
C SER A 85 -0.01 -2.08 -7.43
N TYR A 86 0.15 -1.99 -6.12
CA TYR A 86 0.33 -0.73 -5.40
C TYR A 86 1.38 -0.89 -4.30
N LEU A 87 2.13 0.18 -4.03
CA LEU A 87 2.85 0.36 -2.78
C LEU A 87 1.85 0.81 -1.71
N ILE A 88 1.75 0.04 -0.62
CA ILE A 88 0.85 0.33 0.49
C ILE A 88 1.67 0.46 1.78
N MET A 89 1.54 1.61 2.45
CA MET A 89 2.12 1.85 3.78
C MET A 89 1.01 2.27 4.74
N GLY A 90 0.82 1.51 5.82
CA GLY A 90 -0.23 1.81 6.79
C GLY A 90 0.32 2.02 8.18
N ALA A 91 -0.47 2.74 8.99
CA ALA A 91 -0.13 3.04 10.37
C ALA A 91 -0.71 1.98 11.32
N LYS A 92 -0.05 1.78 12.46
CA LYS A 92 -0.46 0.76 13.46
C LYS A 92 -1.88 0.97 13.97
N GLN A 93 -2.29 2.22 14.09
CA GLN A 93 -3.62 2.62 14.55
C GLN A 93 -4.76 2.14 13.64
N ASP A 94 -4.47 1.87 12.37
CA ASP A 94 -5.43 1.40 11.36
C ASP A 94 -5.44 -0.14 11.21
N VAL A 95 -4.71 -0.83 12.10
CA VAL A 95 -4.66 -2.30 12.17
C VAL A 95 -5.38 -2.76 13.44
N HIS A 96 -6.55 -3.35 13.27
CA HIS A 96 -7.39 -3.78 14.39
C HIS A 96 -7.36 -5.29 14.55
N LYS A 97 -7.01 -5.75 15.75
CA LYS A 97 -7.11 -7.18 16.09
C LYS A 97 -8.58 -7.57 16.18
N VAL A 98 -8.96 -8.59 15.43
CA VAL A 98 -10.30 -9.20 15.44
C VAL A 98 -10.19 -10.66 15.85
N LYS A 99 -11.32 -11.33 16.09
CA LYS A 99 -11.37 -12.70 16.62
C LYS A 99 -10.46 -13.68 15.86
N ASP A 100 -10.46 -13.59 14.53
CA ASP A 100 -9.75 -14.55 13.65
C ASP A 100 -8.50 -13.96 12.96
N GLY A 101 -8.06 -12.76 13.36
CA GLY A 101 -6.86 -12.13 12.79
C GLY A 101 -6.82 -10.62 12.93
N TYR A 102 -6.63 -9.95 11.81
CA TYR A 102 -6.52 -8.50 11.74
C TYR A 102 -7.40 -7.94 10.62
N GLN A 103 -8.06 -6.83 10.92
CA GLN A 103 -8.76 -6.00 9.94
C GLN A 103 -7.93 -4.74 9.69
N PHE A 104 -7.78 -4.39 8.42
CA PHE A 104 -6.99 -3.24 7.99
C PHE A 104 -7.91 -2.15 7.46
N VAL A 105 -7.68 -0.91 7.87
CA VAL A 105 -8.44 0.24 7.39
C VAL A 105 -7.55 1.07 6.47
N PHE A 106 -8.10 1.47 5.33
CA PHE A 106 -7.53 2.55 4.51
C PHE A 106 -7.79 3.89 5.20
N GLY A 107 -6.95 4.19 6.19
CA GLY A 107 -6.98 5.42 6.98
C GLY A 107 -6.53 6.64 6.17
N ASP A 108 -6.77 7.84 6.71
CA ASP A 108 -6.39 9.10 6.07
C ASP A 108 -4.88 9.22 5.81
N LYS A 109 -4.08 8.55 6.64
CA LYS A 109 -2.63 8.50 6.63
C LYS A 109 -2.05 7.33 5.84
N THR A 110 -2.88 6.44 5.29
CA THR A 110 -2.40 5.33 4.46
C THR A 110 -1.81 5.87 3.17
N TRP A 111 -0.56 5.49 2.87
CA TRP A 111 0.07 5.76 1.59
C TRP A 111 -0.39 4.71 0.59
N ILE A 112 -0.93 5.16 -0.55
CA ILE A 112 -1.27 4.32 -1.68
C ILE A 112 -0.66 4.95 -2.91
N GLU A 113 0.05 4.15 -3.67
CA GLU A 113 0.69 4.58 -4.90
C GLU A 113 0.72 3.44 -5.90
N TYR A 114 0.40 3.73 -7.16
CA TYR A 114 0.46 2.73 -8.22
C TYR A 114 1.88 2.21 -8.40
N TRP A 115 2.04 0.88 -8.48
CA TRP A 115 3.32 0.24 -8.81
C TRP A 115 3.26 -0.22 -10.27
N PRO A 116 3.91 0.49 -11.22
CA PRO A 116 3.85 0.14 -12.64
C PRO A 116 4.37 -1.27 -12.92
N LYS A 117 3.80 -1.93 -13.91
CA LYS A 117 4.33 -3.22 -14.40
C LYS A 117 5.70 -3.01 -15.05
N GLU A 118 6.49 -4.07 -15.15
CA GLU A 118 7.80 -4.06 -15.85
C GLU A 118 7.70 -3.47 -17.26
N THR A 119 6.65 -3.82 -18.01
CA THR A 119 6.40 -3.31 -19.37
C THR A 119 5.99 -1.83 -19.39
N GLU A 120 5.39 -1.33 -18.32
CA GLU A 120 5.03 0.09 -18.17
C GLU A 120 6.22 0.92 -17.72
N GLY A 121 7.10 0.38 -16.87
CA GLY A 121 8.32 1.04 -16.39
C GLY A 121 9.33 1.40 -17.47
N GLN A 122 9.20 0.82 -18.67
CA GLN A 122 9.99 1.21 -19.86
C GLN A 122 9.48 2.49 -20.53
N LYS A 123 8.26 2.93 -20.22
CA LYS A 123 7.66 4.14 -20.79
C LYS A 123 8.15 5.38 -20.03
N PRO A 124 8.45 6.49 -20.71
CA PRO A 124 8.91 7.73 -20.07
C PRO A 124 8.00 8.21 -18.92
N GLU A 125 6.69 8.02 -19.06
CA GLU A 125 5.69 8.41 -18.05
C GLU A 125 5.86 7.69 -16.69
N PHE A 126 6.27 6.42 -16.71
CA PHE A 126 6.36 5.59 -15.49
C PHE A 126 7.79 5.28 -15.07
N SER A 127 8.79 5.58 -15.92
CA SER A 127 10.16 5.10 -15.73
C SER A 127 10.78 5.57 -14.41
N GLU A 128 10.64 6.86 -14.09
CA GLU A 128 11.19 7.41 -12.86
C GLU A 128 10.50 6.81 -11.62
N GLN A 129 9.15 6.81 -11.61
CA GLN A 129 8.38 6.23 -10.51
C GLN A 129 8.76 4.77 -10.27
N PHE A 130 8.82 3.98 -11.35
CA PHE A 130 9.17 2.57 -11.32
C PHE A 130 10.57 2.35 -10.73
N GLN A 131 11.57 3.09 -11.20
CA GLN A 131 12.94 3.01 -10.67
C GLN A 131 13.00 3.35 -9.16
N GLN A 132 12.38 4.46 -8.76
CA GLN A 132 12.37 4.89 -7.35
C GLN A 132 11.66 3.90 -6.42
N LEU A 133 10.60 3.24 -6.89
CA LEU A 133 9.92 2.19 -6.12
C LEU A 133 10.83 0.97 -5.90
N HIS A 134 11.58 0.56 -6.92
CA HIS A 134 12.54 -0.53 -6.80
C HIS A 134 13.72 -0.18 -5.89
N VAL A 135 14.24 1.05 -5.97
CA VAL A 135 15.27 1.55 -5.04
C VAL A 135 14.76 1.51 -3.60
N LEU A 136 13.57 2.08 -3.33
CA LEU A 136 13.00 2.07 -1.98
C LEU A 136 12.80 0.65 -1.45
N ALA A 137 12.26 -0.26 -2.27
CA ALA A 137 12.08 -1.64 -1.85
C ALA A 137 13.40 -2.33 -1.54
N PHE A 138 14.42 -2.13 -2.37
CA PHE A 138 15.77 -2.64 -2.11
C PHE A 138 16.33 -2.09 -0.78
N GLU A 139 16.21 -0.78 -0.55
CA GLU A 139 16.70 -0.15 0.68
C GLU A 139 15.99 -0.70 1.93
N LEU A 140 14.65 -0.74 1.92
CA LEU A 140 13.87 -1.22 3.04
C LEU A 140 14.14 -2.69 3.36
N MET A 141 14.28 -3.54 2.34
CA MET A 141 14.53 -4.97 2.54
C MET A 141 15.95 -5.27 3.08
N ASN A 142 16.95 -4.49 2.66
CA ASN A 142 18.36 -4.78 3.00
C ASN A 142 18.89 -3.98 4.19
N PHE A 143 18.43 -2.75 4.35
CA PHE A 143 18.94 -1.81 5.36
C PHE A 143 17.86 -1.35 6.35
N GLY A 144 16.59 -1.64 6.07
CA GLY A 144 15.48 -1.13 6.86
C GLY A 144 15.42 0.39 6.86
N CYS A 145 14.96 0.96 7.97
CA CYS A 145 15.00 2.40 8.19
C CYS A 145 16.18 2.77 9.07
N SER A 146 17.15 3.47 8.49
CA SER A 146 18.34 3.97 9.18
C SER A 146 18.17 5.47 9.48
N PHE A 147 17.36 5.82 10.48
CA PHE A 147 17.27 7.18 11.03
C PHE A 147 17.01 7.16 12.54
#